data_AF-A0A1F7GE22-F1
#
_entry.id   AF-A0A1F7GE22-F1
#
_cell.length_a   1.000
_cell.length_b   1.000
_cell.length_c   1.000
_cell.angle_alpha   90.00
_cell.angle_beta   90.00
_cell.angle_gamma   90.00
#
_symmetry.space_group_name_H-M   'P 1'
#
loop_
_entity.id
_entity.type
_entity.pdbx_description
1 polymer ?
#
loop_
_entity_poly.entity_id
_entity_poly.type
_entity_poly.pdbx_seq_one_letter_code
_entity_poly.pdbx_strand_id
1 'polypeptide(L)'
;MATYNCNQLISGKPQAYAKGNPEGSEKSMCHILLARKTQFLIVNDKEVELLAGCMLGDGYVSKEGAVCIEHSDKQKEYLEWKYGQLQSLVSGKLRKVSRNRIGGTISYSYRFKLKQYFKPWRKMLYPEDRKSITQDFLMLLTPLSLAVWYMDDGCLKSNYQLVLCTDDFSEESIENLRKYLKQKWNIETRIKLKREPSYRTYQRLTIGSYSLVRFFDLIRPHIAPSMLYKISDPVTTQSIKRRHRT
;
A
#
# COMPACT_ATOMS: atom_id res chain seq x y z
N MET A 1 -1.74 -7.69 -16.54
CA MET A 1 -3.13 -7.36 -16.13
C MET A 1 -3.70 -6.49 -17.23
N ALA A 2 -4.91 -6.78 -17.70
CA ALA A 2 -5.52 -5.97 -18.75
C ALA A 2 -6.53 -5.00 -18.13
N THR A 3 -6.51 -3.76 -18.61
CA THR A 3 -7.29 -2.64 -18.09
C THR A 3 -8.37 -2.27 -19.12
N TYR A 4 -9.60 -2.08 -18.64
CA TYR A 4 -10.79 -1.91 -19.44
C TYR A 4 -11.71 -0.84 -18.85
N ASN A 5 -12.60 -0.27 -19.67
CA ASN A 5 -13.67 0.60 -19.21
C ASN A 5 -14.79 -0.23 -18.55
N CYS A 6 -15.15 0.08 -17.31
CA CYS A 6 -16.12 -0.71 -16.55
C CYS A 6 -17.55 -0.65 -17.14
N ASN A 7 -17.99 0.52 -17.62
CA ASN A 7 -19.32 0.69 -18.19
C ASN A 7 -19.51 -0.12 -19.48
N GLN A 8 -18.44 -0.26 -20.28
CA GLN A 8 -18.47 -1.02 -21.52
C GLN A 8 -18.47 -2.55 -21.31
N LEU A 9 -17.78 -3.04 -20.27
CA LEU A 9 -17.81 -4.46 -19.91
C LEU A 9 -19.21 -4.93 -19.49
N ILE A 10 -19.93 -4.11 -18.72
CA ILE A 10 -21.31 -4.41 -18.30
C ILE A 10 -22.24 -4.46 -19.52
N SER A 11 -21.99 -3.64 -20.53
CA SER A 11 -22.73 -3.64 -21.81
C SER A 11 -22.31 -4.75 -22.80
N GLY A 12 -21.38 -5.63 -22.42
CA GLY A 12 -20.95 -6.77 -23.24
C GLY A 12 -19.94 -6.48 -24.34
N LYS A 13 -19.28 -5.31 -24.35
CA LYS A 13 -18.26 -4.94 -25.35
C LYS A 13 -16.90 -4.66 -24.70
N PRO A 14 -16.02 -5.66 -24.53
CA PRO A 14 -14.68 -5.43 -23.97
C PRO A 14 -13.79 -4.70 -24.98
N GLN A 15 -13.40 -3.46 -24.67
CA GLN A 15 -12.31 -2.75 -25.37
C GLN A 15 -11.18 -2.43 -24.39
N ALA A 16 -9.97 -2.90 -24.70
CA ALA A 16 -8.76 -2.57 -23.94
C ALA A 16 -8.29 -1.15 -24.32
N TYR A 17 -7.90 -0.34 -23.33
CA TYR A 17 -7.43 1.03 -23.58
C TYR A 17 -5.92 1.06 -23.90
N ALA A 18 -5.54 1.72 -25.00
CA ALA A 18 -4.17 2.14 -25.26
C ALA A 18 -3.88 3.45 -24.50
N LYS A 19 -2.67 3.61 -23.92
CA LYS A 19 -2.26 4.81 -23.18
C LYS A 19 -2.15 6.01 -24.14
N GLY A 20 -3.23 6.80 -24.26
CA GLY A 20 -3.22 8.04 -25.03
C GLY A 20 -4.58 8.74 -25.12
N ASN A 21 -4.65 9.92 -24.52
CA ASN A 21 -5.59 11.04 -24.73
C ASN A 21 -6.95 11.13 -24.00
N PRO A 22 -7.41 12.39 -23.76
CA PRO A 22 -8.19 12.78 -22.59
C PRO A 22 -9.63 13.19 -22.95
N GLU A 23 -10.65 12.57 -22.35
CA GLU A 23 -12.02 13.11 -22.41
C GLU A 23 -12.83 12.77 -21.15
N GLY A 24 -12.90 13.74 -20.24
CA GLY A 24 -14.13 14.47 -19.88
C GLY A 24 -15.33 13.75 -19.24
N SER A 25 -15.34 12.43 -19.18
CA SER A 25 -16.27 11.65 -18.36
C SER A 25 -15.45 10.85 -17.37
N GLU A 26 -15.85 10.76 -16.09
CA GLU A 26 -15.22 9.88 -15.11
C GLU A 26 -15.40 8.42 -15.55
N LYS A 27 -14.55 7.98 -16.49
CA LYS A 27 -14.47 6.60 -16.95
C LYS A 27 -13.85 5.82 -15.80
N SER A 28 -14.68 5.18 -15.00
CA SER A 28 -14.23 4.21 -14.00
C SER A 28 -13.50 3.07 -14.73
N MET A 29 -12.18 2.97 -14.55
CA MET A 29 -11.44 1.87 -15.11
C MET A 29 -11.49 0.68 -14.16
N CYS A 30 -11.32 -0.49 -14.77
CA CYS A 30 -11.30 -1.73 -14.05
C CYS A 30 -10.30 -2.67 -14.68
N HIS A 31 -9.84 -3.59 -13.85
CA HIS A 31 -8.85 -4.57 -14.17
C HIS A 31 -9.49 -5.96 -14.11
N ILE A 32 -9.23 -6.77 -15.12
CA ILE A 32 -9.72 -8.13 -15.16
C ILE A 32 -8.61 -9.06 -14.69
N LEU A 33 -8.87 -9.79 -13.61
CA LEU A 33 -8.05 -10.90 -13.15
C LEU A 33 -8.70 -12.22 -13.54
N LEU A 34 -7.98 -13.06 -14.28
CA LEU A 34 -8.46 -14.36 -14.72
C LEU A 34 -7.95 -15.45 -13.78
N ALA A 35 -8.86 -16.24 -13.22
CA ALA A 35 -8.51 -17.53 -12.62
C ALA A 35 -8.49 -18.64 -13.67
N ARG A 36 -9.46 -18.61 -14.60
CA ARG A 36 -9.63 -19.52 -15.76
C ARG A 36 -10.33 -18.76 -16.90
N LYS A 37 -10.43 -19.34 -18.10
CA LYS A 37 -11.06 -18.70 -19.28
C LYS A 37 -12.46 -18.12 -18.99
N THR A 38 -13.28 -18.79 -18.17
CA THR A 38 -14.65 -18.39 -17.86
C THR A 38 -14.82 -17.79 -16.46
N GLN A 39 -13.74 -17.72 -15.69
CA GLN A 39 -13.78 -17.30 -14.29
C GLN A 39 -12.85 -16.11 -14.08
N PHE A 40 -13.46 -14.94 -13.95
CA PHE A 40 -12.77 -13.67 -13.82
C PHE A 40 -13.27 -12.86 -12.64
N LEU A 41 -12.43 -11.95 -12.17
CA LEU A 41 -12.74 -10.97 -11.15
C LEU A 41 -12.47 -9.58 -11.74
N ILE A 42 -13.49 -8.73 -11.70
CA ILE A 42 -13.35 -7.31 -12.00
C ILE A 42 -12.87 -6.64 -10.71
N VAL A 43 -11.79 -5.87 -10.83
CA VAL A 43 -11.21 -5.08 -9.73
C VAL A 43 -11.21 -3.64 -10.20
N ASN A 44 -11.83 -2.72 -9.46
CA ASN A 44 -11.82 -1.31 -9.87
C ASN A 44 -10.48 -0.63 -9.53
N ASP A 45 -10.24 0.55 -10.10
CA ASP A 45 -8.98 1.28 -9.87
C ASP A 45 -8.73 1.56 -8.39
N LYS A 46 -9.72 2.06 -7.66
CA LYS A 46 -9.59 2.39 -6.23
C LYS A 46 -9.20 1.17 -5.39
N GLU A 47 -9.74 -0.01 -5.72
CA GLU A 47 -9.35 -1.27 -5.09
C GLU A 47 -7.90 -1.66 -5.44
N VAL A 48 -7.49 -1.50 -6.70
CA VAL A 48 -6.09 -1.73 -7.12
C VAL A 48 -5.13 -0.78 -6.41
N GLU A 49 -5.46 0.50 -6.32
CA GLU A 49 -4.67 1.51 -5.63
C GLU A 49 -4.50 1.19 -4.15
N LEU A 50 -5.59 0.82 -3.47
CA LEU A 50 -5.57 0.43 -2.06
C LEU A 50 -4.77 -0.86 -1.86
N LEU A 51 -4.92 -1.83 -2.76
CA LEU A 51 -4.14 -3.08 -2.72
C LEU A 51 -2.66 -2.86 -2.97
N ALA A 52 -2.28 -1.96 -3.88
CA ALA A 52 -0.89 -1.60 -4.12
C ALA A 52 -0.25 -1.02 -2.85
N GLY A 53 -0.98 -0.15 -2.14
CA GLY A 53 -0.54 0.32 -0.82
C GLY A 53 -0.39 -0.81 0.21
N CYS A 54 -1.36 -1.72 0.28
CA CYS A 54 -1.28 -2.88 1.18
C CYS A 54 -0.08 -3.78 0.84
N MET A 55 0.28 -3.96 -0.43
CA MET A 55 1.42 -4.79 -0.83
C MET A 55 2.77 -4.17 -0.47
N LEU A 56 2.85 -2.84 -0.36
CA LEU A 56 4.01 -2.16 0.22
C LEU A 56 4.03 -2.24 1.75
N GLY A 57 2.87 -2.38 2.39
CA GLY A 57 2.71 -2.48 3.83
C GLY A 57 2.54 -3.92 4.34
N ASP A 58 1.56 -4.06 5.24
CA ASP A 58 1.24 -5.29 6.01
C ASP A 58 0.54 -6.39 5.18
N GLY A 59 0.33 -6.16 3.89
CA GLY A 59 -0.32 -7.10 2.98
C GLY A 59 0.67 -8.04 2.28
N TYR A 60 0.20 -9.25 1.98
CA TYR A 60 0.92 -10.19 1.12
C TYR A 60 -0.01 -11.01 0.22
N VAL A 61 0.56 -11.61 -0.83
CA VAL A 61 -0.16 -12.56 -1.69
C VAL A 61 0.32 -13.97 -1.37
N SER A 62 -0.60 -14.88 -1.03
CA SER A 62 -0.30 -16.29 -0.77
C SER A 62 0.09 -17.02 -2.06
N LYS A 63 0.68 -18.23 -1.93
CA LYS A 63 1.04 -19.07 -3.08
C LYS A 63 -0.19 -19.47 -3.91
N GLU A 64 -1.35 -19.56 -3.28
CA GLU A 64 -2.64 -19.85 -3.92
C GLU A 64 -3.21 -18.63 -4.65
N GLY A 65 -2.63 -17.44 -4.46
CA GLY A 65 -3.09 -16.20 -5.10
C GLY A 65 -4.19 -15.48 -4.34
N ALA A 66 -4.31 -15.69 -3.02
CA ALA A 66 -5.15 -14.86 -2.16
C ALA A 66 -4.33 -13.70 -1.60
N VAL A 67 -4.85 -12.47 -1.67
CA VAL A 67 -4.31 -11.37 -0.88
C VAL A 67 -4.75 -11.57 0.57
N CYS A 68 -3.80 -11.51 1.49
CA CYS A 68 -4.01 -11.59 2.93
C CYS A 68 -3.62 -10.25 3.56
N ILE A 69 -4.50 -9.71 4.39
CA ILE A 69 -4.26 -8.48 5.16
C ILE A 69 -4.59 -8.79 6.61
N GLU A 70 -3.66 -8.47 7.50
CA GLU A 70 -3.76 -8.75 8.92
C GLU A 70 -3.21 -7.57 9.72
N HIS A 71 -3.93 -7.16 10.76
CA HIS A 71 -3.45 -6.13 11.69
C HIS A 71 -3.68 -6.56 13.13
N SER A 72 -2.92 -5.97 14.05
CA SER A 72 -3.10 -6.19 15.49
C SER A 72 -4.49 -5.75 15.97
N ASP A 73 -4.93 -6.29 17.11
CA ASP A 73 -6.19 -5.92 17.76
C ASP A 73 -6.35 -4.39 17.93
N LYS A 74 -5.26 -3.67 18.24
CA LYS A 74 -5.23 -2.20 18.37
C LYS A 74 -5.56 -1.44 17.08
N GLN A 75 -5.42 -2.09 15.92
CA GLN A 75 -5.67 -1.52 14.60
C GLN A 75 -6.86 -2.19 13.90
N LYS A 76 -7.75 -2.84 14.67
CA LYS A 76 -8.93 -3.52 14.14
C LYS A 76 -9.83 -2.60 13.32
N GLU A 77 -10.08 -1.38 13.79
CA GLU A 77 -10.89 -0.39 13.07
C GLU A 77 -10.29 -0.04 11.70
N TYR A 78 -8.96 0.07 11.62
CA TYR A 78 -8.27 0.31 10.36
C TYR A 78 -8.36 -0.89 9.41
N LEU A 79 -8.27 -2.12 9.94
CA LEU A 79 -8.51 -3.33 9.16
C LEU A 79 -9.96 -3.40 8.65
N GLU A 80 -10.94 -3.00 9.46
CA GLU A 80 -12.35 -2.91 9.08
C GLU A 80 -12.58 -1.87 7.99
N TRP A 81 -11.89 -0.73 8.05
CA TRP A 81 -11.87 0.24 6.96
C TRP A 81 -11.37 -0.38 5.66
N LYS A 82 -10.22 -1.08 5.66
CA LYS A 82 -9.71 -1.81 4.47
C LYS A 82 -10.70 -2.87 3.97
N TYR A 83 -11.31 -3.62 4.89
CA TYR A 83 -12.30 -4.65 4.59
C TYR A 83 -13.52 -4.07 3.85
N GLY A 84 -14.03 -2.93 4.31
CA GLY A 84 -15.14 -2.22 3.67
C GLY A 84 -14.78 -1.73 2.26
N GLN A 85 -13.60 -1.15 2.07
CA GLN A 85 -13.15 -0.67 0.75
C GLN A 85 -12.92 -1.81 -0.26
N LEU A 86 -12.64 -3.03 0.20
CA LEU A 86 -12.35 -4.21 -0.64
C LEU A 86 -13.49 -5.23 -0.64
N GLN A 87 -14.68 -4.88 -0.16
CA GLN A 87 -15.76 -5.82 0.12
C GLN A 87 -16.13 -6.70 -1.11
N SER A 88 -16.06 -6.14 -2.32
CA SER A 88 -16.36 -6.88 -3.56
C SER A 88 -15.39 -8.04 -3.84
N LEU A 89 -14.16 -7.95 -3.33
CA LEU A 89 -13.06 -8.87 -3.55
C LEU A 89 -12.87 -9.86 -2.40
N VAL A 90 -13.48 -9.60 -1.26
CA VAL A 90 -13.34 -10.40 -0.04
C VAL A 90 -13.88 -11.82 -0.25
N SER A 91 -13.19 -12.80 0.33
CA SER A 91 -13.57 -14.22 0.28
C SER A 91 -14.44 -14.68 1.47
N GLY A 92 -14.49 -13.91 2.55
CA GLY A 92 -15.24 -14.23 3.76
C GLY A 92 -15.04 -13.21 4.88
N LYS A 93 -15.67 -13.46 6.03
CA LYS A 93 -15.66 -12.54 7.18
C LYS A 93 -14.26 -12.34 7.79
N LEU A 94 -14.08 -11.22 8.48
CA LEU A 94 -12.94 -10.97 9.37
C LEU A 94 -12.80 -12.11 10.40
N ARG A 95 -11.56 -12.56 10.60
CA ARG A 95 -11.25 -13.64 11.55
C ARG A 95 -10.29 -13.14 12.62
N LYS A 96 -10.63 -13.36 13.89
CA LYS A 96 -9.71 -13.19 15.01
C LYS A 96 -8.68 -14.32 15.00
N VAL A 97 -7.42 -13.97 15.26
CA VAL A 97 -6.30 -14.89 15.35
C VAL A 97 -5.59 -14.64 16.68
N SER A 98 -5.27 -15.71 17.40
CA SER A 98 -4.45 -15.67 18.61
C SER A 98 -3.13 -16.38 18.37
N ARG A 99 -2.02 -15.79 18.83
CA ARG A 99 -0.69 -16.41 18.79
C ARG A 99 -0.02 -16.31 20.14
N ASN A 100 0.53 -17.44 20.60
CA ASN A 100 1.42 -17.48 21.75
C ASN A 100 2.73 -16.79 21.40
N ARG A 101 3.14 -15.83 22.22
CA ARG A 101 4.44 -15.19 22.13
C ARG A 101 5.45 -15.91 23.01
N ILE A 102 6.71 -15.70 22.68
CA ILE A 102 7.83 -16.08 23.56
C ILE A 102 7.63 -15.38 24.91
N GLY A 103 7.62 -16.14 26.00
CA GLY A 103 7.29 -15.65 27.34
C GLY A 103 5.83 -15.83 27.79
N GLY A 104 5.02 -16.59 27.05
CA GLY A 104 3.69 -17.05 27.52
C GLY A 104 2.54 -16.05 27.34
N THR A 105 2.80 -14.86 26.80
CA THR A 105 1.75 -13.88 26.51
C THR A 105 1.01 -14.23 25.21
N ILE A 106 -0.31 -14.03 25.19
CA ILE A 106 -1.12 -14.20 23.98
C ILE A 106 -1.23 -12.85 23.27
N SER A 107 -0.97 -12.84 21.96
CA SER A 107 -1.27 -11.70 21.11
C SER A 107 -2.46 -11.98 20.20
N TYR A 108 -3.28 -10.95 20.03
CA TYR A 108 -4.46 -10.98 19.18
C TYR A 108 -4.29 -10.11 17.95
N SER A 109 -4.77 -10.62 16.83
CA SER A 109 -4.86 -9.92 15.55
C SER A 109 -6.15 -10.29 14.85
N TYR A 110 -6.47 -9.53 13.81
CA TYR A 110 -7.59 -9.80 12.92
C TYR A 110 -7.07 -9.87 11.50
N ARG A 111 -7.65 -10.75 10.69
CA ARG A 111 -7.30 -10.88 9.27
C ARG A 111 -8.50 -11.13 8.39
N PHE A 112 -8.39 -10.74 7.13
CA PHE A 112 -9.26 -11.22 6.06
C PHE A 112 -8.44 -11.60 4.83
N LYS A 113 -9.10 -12.30 3.91
CA LYS A 113 -8.50 -12.72 2.64
C LYS A 113 -9.39 -12.32 1.47
N LEU A 114 -8.77 -11.95 0.36
CA LEU A 114 -9.47 -11.78 -0.91
C LEU A 114 -9.62 -13.12 -1.65
N LYS A 115 -10.51 -13.15 -2.64
CA LYS A 115 -10.68 -14.26 -3.57
C LYS A 115 -9.36 -14.58 -4.28
N GLN A 116 -9.15 -15.85 -4.65
CA GLN A 116 -7.88 -16.38 -5.19
C GLN A 116 -7.62 -16.03 -6.67
N TYR A 117 -7.75 -14.76 -7.04
CA TYR A 117 -7.53 -14.25 -8.41
C TYR A 117 -6.18 -13.54 -8.58
N PHE A 118 -5.40 -13.36 -7.50
CA PHE A 118 -4.19 -12.55 -7.47
C PHE A 118 -2.91 -13.34 -7.77
N LYS A 119 -2.99 -14.52 -8.39
CA LYS A 119 -1.78 -15.23 -8.88
C LYS A 119 -0.90 -14.38 -9.80
N PRO A 120 -1.42 -13.51 -10.69
CA PRO A 120 -0.58 -12.59 -11.46
C PRO A 120 0.21 -11.62 -10.56
N TRP A 121 -0.41 -11.11 -9.50
CA TRP A 121 0.27 -10.25 -8.52
C TRP A 121 1.31 -11.03 -7.72
N ARG A 122 1.03 -12.30 -7.36
CA ARG A 122 2.02 -13.19 -6.73
C ARG A 122 3.27 -13.34 -7.59
N LYS A 123 3.11 -13.61 -8.90
CA LYS A 123 4.24 -13.76 -9.83
C LYS A 123 5.06 -12.47 -9.95
N MET A 124 4.37 -11.32 -10.02
CA MET A 124 5.01 -10.02 -10.14
C MET A 124 5.77 -9.60 -8.88
N LEU A 125 5.15 -9.78 -7.70
CA LEU A 125 5.71 -9.31 -6.42
C LEU A 125 6.64 -10.33 -5.77
N TYR A 126 6.59 -11.61 -6.15
CA TYR A 126 7.35 -12.68 -5.49
C TYR A 126 7.94 -13.69 -6.48
N PRO A 127 8.80 -13.26 -7.42
CA PRO A 127 9.39 -14.13 -8.45
C PRO A 127 10.21 -15.30 -7.86
N GLU A 128 10.74 -15.16 -6.64
CA GLU A 128 11.50 -16.19 -5.92
C GLU A 128 10.97 -16.40 -4.50
N ASP A 129 9.65 -16.36 -4.33
CA ASP A 129 8.97 -16.37 -3.03
C ASP A 129 9.32 -15.20 -2.07
N ARG A 130 10.23 -14.30 -2.46
CA ARG A 130 10.60 -13.08 -1.74
C ARG A 130 10.00 -11.83 -2.38
N LYS A 131 9.55 -10.88 -1.56
CA LYS A 131 8.89 -9.64 -2.02
C LYS A 131 9.90 -8.79 -2.81
N SER A 132 9.55 -8.43 -4.04
CA SER A 132 10.33 -7.58 -4.94
C SER A 132 9.45 -6.46 -5.49
N ILE A 133 9.95 -5.22 -5.41
CA ILE A 133 9.25 -4.02 -5.87
C ILE A 133 9.84 -3.58 -7.20
N THR A 134 9.19 -4.00 -8.28
CA THR A 134 9.58 -3.70 -9.66
C THR A 134 8.96 -2.40 -10.16
N GLN A 135 9.53 -1.82 -11.23
CA GLN A 135 8.99 -0.61 -11.86
C GLN A 135 7.54 -0.79 -12.32
N ASP A 136 7.18 -1.99 -12.80
CA ASP A 136 5.82 -2.31 -13.23
C ASP A 136 4.81 -2.23 -12.09
N PHE A 137 5.18 -2.75 -10.91
CA PHE A 137 4.34 -2.62 -9.73
C PHE A 137 4.25 -1.17 -9.26
N LEU A 138 5.36 -0.42 -9.30
CA LEU A 138 5.40 0.98 -8.88
C LEU A 138 4.44 1.85 -9.70
N MET A 139 4.21 1.54 -10.98
CA MET A 139 3.22 2.24 -11.81
C MET A 139 1.80 2.22 -11.24
N LEU A 140 1.46 1.25 -10.38
CA LEU A 140 0.15 1.15 -9.72
C LEU A 140 -0.01 2.11 -8.54
N LEU A 141 1.08 2.73 -8.05
CA LEU A 141 1.02 3.55 -6.85
C LEU A 141 0.36 4.90 -7.13
N THR A 142 -0.62 5.26 -6.31
CA THR A 142 -1.29 6.57 -6.31
C THR A 142 -1.14 7.24 -4.94
N PRO A 143 -1.63 8.47 -4.75
CA PRO A 143 -1.67 9.09 -3.42
C PRO A 143 -2.40 8.21 -2.38
N LEU A 144 -3.45 7.48 -2.78
CA LEU A 144 -4.11 6.49 -1.91
C LEU A 144 -3.17 5.33 -1.54
N SER A 145 -2.42 4.78 -2.50
CA SER A 145 -1.43 3.73 -2.21
C SER A 145 -0.35 4.21 -1.23
N LEU A 146 0.14 5.44 -1.39
CA LEU A 146 1.11 6.05 -0.48
C LEU A 146 0.52 6.25 0.92
N ALA A 147 -0.74 6.66 1.02
CA ALA A 147 -1.43 6.83 2.28
C ALA A 147 -1.55 5.50 3.03
N VAL A 148 -1.96 4.44 2.34
CA VAL A 148 -2.06 3.09 2.92
C VAL A 148 -0.69 2.57 3.34
N TRP A 149 0.33 2.73 2.50
CA TRP A 149 1.70 2.34 2.87
C TRP A 149 2.20 3.10 4.11
N TYR A 150 1.94 4.41 4.20
CA TYR A 150 2.26 5.21 5.38
C TYR A 150 1.48 4.74 6.62
N MET A 151 0.19 4.46 6.46
CA MET A 151 -0.65 3.99 7.57
C MET A 151 -0.23 2.60 8.08
N ASP A 152 0.32 1.75 7.21
CA ASP A 152 0.86 0.45 7.60
C ASP A 152 2.25 0.63 8.25
N ASP A 153 3.24 1.07 7.47
CA ASP A 153 4.67 1.01 7.83
C ASP A 153 5.34 2.37 8.03
N GLY A 154 4.57 3.45 7.97
CA GLY A 154 5.04 4.80 8.22
C GLY A 154 5.05 5.20 9.70
N CYS A 155 6.03 6.02 10.05
CA CYS A 155 6.20 6.59 11.39
C CYS A 155 6.75 8.02 11.29
N LEU A 156 5.99 9.00 11.80
CA LEU A 156 6.49 10.35 12.02
C LEU A 156 7.42 10.34 13.24
N LYS A 157 8.71 10.62 13.03
CA LYS A 157 9.73 10.66 14.09
C LYS A 157 9.83 12.02 14.76
N SER A 158 9.54 13.07 14.01
CA SER A 158 9.48 14.45 14.48
C SER A 158 8.73 15.29 13.44
N ASN A 159 8.48 16.57 13.74
CA ASN A 159 7.85 17.53 12.83
C ASN A 159 8.62 17.77 11.51
N TYR A 160 9.80 17.17 11.36
CA TYR A 160 10.68 17.34 10.22
C TYR A 160 11.15 16.03 9.59
N GLN A 161 10.74 14.87 10.14
CA GLN A 161 11.24 13.59 9.70
C GLN A 161 10.19 12.49 9.80
N LEU A 162 9.95 11.87 8.65
CA LEU A 162 9.12 10.67 8.50
C LEU A 162 9.99 9.51 8.08
N VAL A 163 9.70 8.32 8.62
CA VAL A 163 10.35 7.06 8.25
C VAL A 163 9.30 6.11 7.70
N LEU A 164 9.60 5.48 6.56
CA LEU A 164 8.88 4.34 6.01
C LEU A 164 9.72 3.10 6.29
N CYS A 165 9.15 2.13 7.00
CA CYS A 165 9.82 0.86 7.27
C CYS A 165 9.84 0.05 5.97
N THR A 166 11.04 -0.36 5.54
CA THR A 166 11.26 -1.18 4.34
C THR A 166 12.13 -2.38 4.68
N ASP A 167 11.96 -2.88 5.91
CA ASP A 167 12.85 -3.85 6.56
C ASP A 167 12.86 -5.21 5.85
N ASP A 168 11.80 -5.54 5.11
CA ASP A 168 11.64 -6.78 4.35
C ASP A 168 11.92 -6.61 2.84
N PHE A 169 12.37 -5.43 2.40
CA PHE A 169 12.66 -5.16 0.98
C PHE A 169 14.15 -5.35 0.67
N SER A 170 14.44 -5.80 -0.56
CA SER A 170 15.79 -5.81 -1.09
C SER A 170 16.32 -4.40 -1.33
N GLU A 171 17.64 -4.24 -1.37
CA GLU A 171 18.27 -2.94 -1.68
C GLU A 171 17.79 -2.39 -3.03
N GLU A 172 17.65 -3.27 -4.03
CA GLU A 172 17.09 -2.93 -5.35
C GLU A 172 15.66 -2.40 -5.24
N SER A 173 14.80 -3.06 -4.47
CA SER A 173 13.41 -2.61 -4.23
C SER A 173 13.36 -1.24 -3.57
N ILE A 174 14.26 -0.99 -2.61
CA ILE A 174 14.37 0.30 -1.90
C ILE A 174 14.84 1.39 -2.85
N GLU A 175 15.81 1.12 -3.71
CA GLU A 175 16.31 2.08 -4.68
C GLU A 175 15.29 2.37 -5.79
N ASN A 176 14.54 1.36 -6.24
CA ASN A 176 13.40 1.54 -7.16
C ASN A 176 12.34 2.47 -6.54
N LEU A 177 11.94 2.23 -5.29
CA LEU A 177 11.02 3.10 -4.56
C LEU A 177 11.53 4.52 -4.45
N ARG A 178 12.80 4.70 -4.07
CA ARG A 178 13.44 6.02 -3.94
C ARG A 178 13.43 6.79 -5.26
N LYS A 179 13.84 6.16 -6.36
CA LYS A 179 13.83 6.77 -7.70
C LYS A 179 12.40 7.13 -8.11
N TYR A 180 11.45 6.22 -7.90
CA TYR A 180 10.06 6.42 -8.29
C TYR A 180 9.38 7.56 -7.52
N LEU A 181 9.56 7.62 -6.20
CA LEU A 181 9.03 8.71 -5.34
C LEU A 181 9.54 10.08 -5.79
N LYS A 182 10.83 10.16 -6.13
CA LYS A 182 11.45 11.37 -6.69
C LYS A 182 10.89 11.71 -8.06
N GLN A 183 10.83 10.77 -8.98
CA GLN A 183 10.38 11.02 -10.36
C GLN A 183 8.91 11.40 -10.44
N LYS A 184 8.03 10.69 -9.71
CA LYS A 184 6.58 10.88 -9.83
C LYS A 184 6.03 12.04 -9.02
N TRP A 185 6.55 12.25 -7.82
CA TRP A 185 5.99 13.22 -6.87
C TRP A 185 7.02 14.23 -6.35
N ASN A 186 8.26 14.18 -6.88
CA ASN A 186 9.36 15.03 -6.43
C ASN A 186 9.63 14.89 -4.92
N ILE A 187 9.37 13.70 -4.36
CA ILE A 187 9.63 13.37 -2.95
C ILE A 187 11.05 12.82 -2.85
N GLU A 188 11.97 13.64 -2.36
CA GLU A 188 13.33 13.21 -2.03
C GLU A 188 13.35 12.35 -0.76
N THR A 189 14.00 11.19 -0.84
CA THR A 189 14.19 10.26 0.28
C THR A 189 15.66 9.92 0.49
N ARG A 190 16.01 9.58 1.73
CA ARG A 190 17.33 9.06 2.11
C ARG A 190 17.20 7.65 2.65
N ILE A 191 18.15 6.79 2.33
CA ILE A 191 18.27 5.46 2.94
C ILE A 191 19.01 5.61 4.26
N LYS A 192 18.42 5.14 5.36
CA LYS A 192 19.05 5.06 6.67
C LYS A 192 19.13 3.62 7.15
N LEU A 193 20.24 3.27 7.77
CA LEU A 193 20.41 1.97 8.41
C LEU A 193 19.83 2.01 9.83
N LYS A 194 19.04 1.01 10.16
CA LYS A 194 18.63 0.68 11.54
C LYS A 194 19.34 -0.60 11.94
N ARG A 195 20.15 -0.53 12.99
CA ARG A 195 20.76 -1.70 13.63
C ARG A 195 19.91 -2.12 14.82
N GLU A 196 19.56 -3.39 14.88
CA GLU A 196 18.90 -3.98 16.05
C GLU A 196 19.92 -4.60 17.01
N PRO A 197 19.58 -4.78 18.30
CA PRO A 197 20.45 -5.44 19.27
C PRO A 197 20.87 -6.86 18.87
N SER A 198 20.09 -7.51 17.99
CA SER A 198 20.37 -8.82 17.40
C SER A 198 21.43 -8.79 16.29
N TYR A 199 22.13 -7.67 16.09
CA TYR A 199 23.06 -7.40 14.96
C TYR A 199 22.42 -7.38 13.58
N ARG A 200 21.10 -7.59 13.47
CA ARG A 200 20.38 -7.44 12.21
C ARG A 200 20.34 -5.97 11.81
N THR A 201 20.68 -5.69 10.56
CA THR A 201 20.64 -4.34 9.99
C THR A 201 19.55 -4.28 8.94
N TYR A 202 18.75 -3.22 8.99
CA TYR A 202 17.68 -2.95 8.05
C TYR A 202 17.89 -1.60 7.37
N GLN A 203 17.43 -1.48 6.13
CA GLN A 203 17.40 -0.22 5.40
C GLN A 203 15.98 0.35 5.46
N ARG A 204 15.86 1.64 5.78
CA ARG A 204 14.59 2.36 5.85
C ARG A 204 14.65 3.64 5.03
N LEU A 205 13.55 3.97 4.36
CA LEU A 205 13.42 5.25 3.67
C LEU A 205 13.04 6.35 4.66
N THR A 206 13.74 7.46 4.59
CA THR A 206 13.49 8.66 5.40
C THR A 206 13.13 9.83 4.51
N ILE A 207 12.04 10.51 4.84
CA ILE A 207 11.59 11.75 4.19
C ILE A 207 11.92 12.92 5.11
N GLY A 208 12.69 13.87 4.61
CA GLY A 208 13.04 15.10 5.34
C GLY A 208 12.04 16.23 5.12
N SER A 209 12.16 17.28 5.91
CA SER A 209 11.23 18.43 5.96
C SER A 209 10.81 19.00 4.59
N TYR A 210 11.74 19.11 3.64
CA TYR A 210 11.47 19.65 2.30
C TYR A 210 10.47 18.82 1.47
N SER A 211 10.52 17.50 1.62
CA SER A 211 9.60 16.58 0.94
C SER A 211 8.41 16.20 1.81
N LEU A 212 8.50 16.41 3.12
CA LEU A 212 7.49 16.01 4.11
C LEU A 212 6.14 16.71 3.86
N VAL A 213 6.16 18.01 3.57
CA VAL A 213 4.94 18.79 3.28
C VAL A 213 4.23 18.19 2.06
N ARG A 214 4.96 18.02 0.95
CA ARG A 214 4.42 17.42 -0.28
C ARG A 214 3.90 16.01 -0.07
N PHE A 215 4.61 15.21 0.72
CA PHE A 215 4.16 13.87 1.08
C PHE A 215 2.82 13.90 1.82
N PHE A 216 2.68 14.76 2.84
CA PHE A 216 1.43 14.87 3.58
C PHE A 216 0.30 15.47 2.76
N ASP A 217 0.56 16.46 1.90
CA ASP A 217 -0.45 17.04 1.01
C ASP A 217 -1.06 15.96 0.10
N LEU A 218 -0.23 15.02 -0.39
CA LEU A 218 -0.69 13.90 -1.21
C LEU A 218 -1.56 12.91 -0.42
N ILE A 219 -1.14 12.52 0.78
CA ILE A 219 -1.79 11.39 1.48
C ILE A 219 -2.94 11.80 2.38
N ARG A 220 -2.99 13.06 2.85
CA ARG A 220 -3.96 13.54 3.85
C ARG A 220 -5.43 13.27 3.46
N PRO A 221 -5.86 13.44 2.19
CA PRO A 221 -7.24 13.13 1.79
C PRO A 221 -7.63 11.65 1.91
N HIS A 222 -6.65 10.76 2.07
CA HIS A 222 -6.84 9.30 2.00
C HIS A 222 -6.58 8.59 3.34
N ILE A 223 -6.32 9.32 4.42
CA ILE A 223 -6.06 8.74 5.74
C ILE A 223 -7.37 8.20 6.33
N ALA A 224 -7.35 6.95 6.78
CA ALA A 224 -8.46 6.34 7.48
C ALA A 224 -8.71 7.08 8.81
N PRO A 225 -9.97 7.29 9.24
CA PRO A 225 -10.29 8.03 10.45
C PRO A 225 -9.56 7.53 11.70
N SER A 226 -9.50 6.20 11.89
CA SER A 226 -8.82 5.55 13.01
C SER A 226 -7.28 5.69 12.97
N MET A 227 -6.72 6.19 11.86
CA MET A 227 -5.27 6.36 11.65
C MET A 227 -4.85 7.84 11.61
N LEU A 228 -5.77 8.78 11.88
CA LEU A 228 -5.45 10.22 11.91
C LEU A 228 -4.35 10.57 12.91
N TYR A 229 -4.23 9.82 14.01
CA TYR A 229 -3.14 9.97 14.98
C TYR A 229 -1.73 9.80 14.36
N LYS A 230 -1.59 9.13 13.20
CA LYS A 230 -0.30 9.02 12.50
C LYS A 230 0.09 10.31 11.77
N ILE A 231 -0.84 11.22 11.50
CA ILE A 231 -0.56 12.50 10.82
C ILE A 231 -0.72 13.72 11.73
N SER A 232 -1.34 13.54 12.89
CA SER A 232 -1.51 14.58 13.90
C SER A 232 -0.41 14.48 14.96
N ASP A 233 0.34 15.56 15.15
CA ASP A 233 1.22 15.71 16.31
C ASP A 233 0.35 16.01 17.55
N PRO A 234 0.43 15.25 18.65
CA PRO A 234 -0.29 15.57 19.88
C PRO A 234 0.12 16.91 20.52
N VAL A 235 1.19 17.58 20.06
CA VAL A 235 1.77 18.74 20.77
C VAL A 235 1.81 20.05 19.96
N THR A 236 1.49 20.12 18.66
CA THR A 236 1.78 21.36 17.91
C THR A 236 0.61 21.96 17.12
N THR A 237 0.02 23.02 17.67
CA THR A 237 -0.78 24.07 16.99
C THR A 237 0.06 24.96 16.05
N GLN A 238 1.15 24.45 15.47
CA GLN A 238 1.96 25.24 14.53
C GLN A 238 2.19 24.46 13.24
N SER A 239 1.72 25.05 12.16
CA SER A 239 1.94 24.65 10.76
C SER A 239 3.40 24.28 10.50
N ILE A 240 3.62 23.19 9.76
CA ILE A 240 4.94 22.78 9.26
C ILE A 240 5.59 23.94 8.48
N LYS A 241 6.50 24.70 9.12
CA LYS A 241 7.21 25.81 8.47
C LYS A 241 8.31 25.27 7.55
N ARG A 242 8.31 25.69 6.28
CA ARG A 242 9.39 25.44 5.33
C ARG A 242 10.67 26.11 5.84
N ARG A 243 11.68 25.35 6.25
CA ARG A 243 13.02 25.90 6.47
C ARG A 243 13.63 26.25 5.10
N HIS A 244 13.69 27.54 4.79
CA HIS A 244 14.62 28.05 3.79
C HIS A 244 16.00 28.04 4.44
N ARG A 245 16.98 27.42 3.80
CA ARG A 245 18.37 27.52 4.22
C ARG A 245 18.97 28.62 3.37
N THR A 246 19.25 29.77 4.00
CA THR A 246 20.21 30.77 3.53
C THR A 246 21.58 30.14 3.38
#